data_AF-A0A2V7DFE6-F1
#
_entry.id   AF-A0A2V7DFE6-F1
#
_cell.length_a   1.000
_cell.length_b   1.000
_cell.length_c   1.000
_cell.angle_alpha   90.00
_cell.angle_beta   90.00
_cell.angle_gamma   90.00
#
_symmetry.space_group_name_H-M   'P 1'
#
loop_
_entity.id
_entity.type
_entity.pdbx_description
1 polymer ?
#
loop_
_entity_poly.entity_id
_entity_poly.type
_entity_poly.pdbx_seq_one_letter_code
_entity_poly.pdbx_strand_id
1 'polypeptide(L)'
;KPIIQDVEAFTLVDASGDVHTCSRRENPELFRLAIGGYGLVGLIASVTLRLRPRQKIERVVEVIDLDAAPAAFDSRIRAGFAYGDFQYATDATSADFLHRGVFSCYRPIEDSSPMPAPRELSADDWRRLLYLSHANKKRAFAEYAAYYLSTTGQRYWSDTHQLSLYIDNYHDALDRQLGATAPATEMITEIYVPHAALTRFI
;
A
#
# COMPACT_ATOMS: atom_id res chain seq x y z
N LYS A 1 2.74 11.56 2.35
CA LYS A 1 3.64 12.36 1.47
C LYS A 1 4.13 11.44 0.37
N PRO A 2 4.21 11.88 -0.89
CA PRO A 2 4.65 11.01 -1.99
C PRO A 2 6.16 10.74 -1.92
N ILE A 3 6.59 9.59 -2.43
CA ILE A 3 8.00 9.10 -2.38
C ILE A 3 9.00 10.09 -2.99
N ILE A 4 8.57 10.89 -3.96
CA ILE A 4 9.35 11.99 -4.57
C ILE A 4 9.97 12.92 -3.52
N GLN A 5 9.30 13.16 -2.39
CA GLN A 5 9.84 14.04 -1.35
C GLN A 5 11.11 13.50 -0.68
N ASP A 6 11.32 12.19 -0.77
CA ASP A 6 12.50 11.50 -0.24
C ASP A 6 13.56 11.24 -1.31
N VAL A 7 13.31 11.59 -2.57
CA VAL A 7 14.35 11.63 -3.60
C VAL A 7 15.23 12.86 -3.37
N GLU A 8 16.50 12.64 -3.07
CA GLU A 8 17.51 13.69 -2.88
C GLU A 8 18.23 14.02 -4.20
N ALA A 9 18.55 12.98 -4.98
CA ALA A 9 19.17 13.09 -6.29
C ALA A 9 18.88 11.84 -7.14
N PHE A 10 19.09 11.92 -8.44
CA PHE A 10 19.12 10.77 -9.34
C PHE A 10 20.07 11.00 -10.52
N THR A 11 20.49 9.92 -11.17
CA THR A 11 21.22 9.99 -12.44
C THR A 11 20.26 9.75 -13.59
N LEU A 12 20.22 10.67 -14.55
CA LEU A 12 19.42 10.58 -15.77
C LEU A 12 20.33 10.32 -16.97
N VAL A 13 19.94 9.39 -17.84
CA VAL A 13 20.53 9.22 -19.17
C VAL A 13 19.53 9.74 -20.18
N ASP A 14 19.90 10.76 -20.94
CA ASP A 14 19.01 11.38 -21.93
C ASP A 14 18.99 10.63 -23.27
N ALA A 15 18.26 11.16 -24.25
CA ALA A 15 18.11 10.55 -25.57
C ALA A 15 19.41 10.53 -26.40
N SER A 16 20.39 11.37 -26.08
CA SER A 16 21.72 11.39 -26.70
C SER A 16 22.66 10.37 -26.05
N GLY A 17 22.28 9.80 -24.91
CA GLY A 17 23.12 8.93 -24.09
C GLY A 17 23.97 9.71 -23.08
N ASP A 18 23.76 11.02 -22.93
CA ASP A 18 24.50 11.84 -21.98
C ASP A 18 23.99 11.62 -20.56
N VAL A 19 24.91 11.63 -19.60
CA VAL A 19 24.64 11.33 -18.19
C VAL A 19 24.58 12.62 -17.38
N HIS A 20 23.45 12.83 -16.70
CA HIS A 20 23.18 14.01 -15.89
C HIS A 20 22.93 13.61 -14.44
N THR A 21 23.61 14.26 -13.50
CA THR A 21 23.22 14.21 -12.09
C THR A 21 22.14 15.26 -11.84
N CYS A 22 20.98 14.84 -11.35
CA CYS A 22 19.84 15.71 -11.12
C CYS A 22 19.51 15.75 -9.63
N SER A 23 19.36 16.95 -9.08
CA SER A 23 18.92 17.22 -7.72
C SER A 23 18.16 18.54 -7.68
N ARG A 24 17.69 18.95 -6.50
CA ARG A 24 17.09 20.28 -6.31
C ARG A 24 18.09 21.43 -6.54
N ARG A 25 19.40 21.15 -6.58
CA ARG A 25 20.48 22.14 -6.72
C ARG A 25 21.29 22.00 -8.01
N GLU A 26 21.23 20.84 -8.66
CA GLU A 26 21.99 20.50 -9.86
C GLU A 26 21.01 19.99 -10.91
N ASN A 27 21.03 20.58 -12.12
CA ASN A 27 20.02 20.29 -13.15
C ASN A 27 18.56 20.31 -12.63
N PRO A 28 18.13 21.38 -11.92
CA PRO A 28 16.84 21.40 -11.20
C PRO A 28 15.62 21.32 -12.13
N GLU A 29 15.77 21.74 -13.39
CA GLU A 29 14.73 21.60 -14.41
C GLU A 29 14.51 20.13 -14.77
N LEU A 30 15.58 19.41 -15.12
CA LEU A 30 15.54 17.96 -15.35
C LEU A 30 15.04 17.21 -14.12
N PHE A 31 15.47 17.62 -12.92
CA PHE A 31 14.97 17.05 -11.66
C PHE A 31 13.44 17.14 -11.53
N ARG A 32 12.87 18.31 -11.83
CA ARG A 32 11.42 18.54 -11.77
C ARG A 32 10.65 17.83 -12.89
N LEU A 33 11.21 17.77 -14.10
CA LEU A 33 10.52 17.20 -15.26
C LEU A 33 10.54 15.68 -15.26
N ALA A 34 11.63 15.04 -14.81
CA ALA A 34 11.71 13.58 -14.81
C ALA A 34 10.77 12.94 -13.80
N ILE A 35 10.58 13.58 -12.64
CA ILE A 35 9.68 13.07 -11.61
C ILE A 35 8.23 13.28 -12.03
N GLY A 36 7.52 12.18 -12.27
CA GLY A 36 6.17 12.21 -12.85
C GLY A 36 6.16 12.47 -14.36
N GLY A 37 7.32 12.50 -15.01
CA GLY A 37 7.46 12.69 -16.46
C GLY A 37 7.30 11.40 -17.27
N TYR A 38 6.94 10.28 -16.64
CA TYR A 38 6.67 8.98 -17.28
C TYR A 38 7.78 8.50 -18.24
N GLY A 39 9.05 8.81 -17.94
CA GLY A 39 10.20 8.43 -18.76
C GLY A 39 10.39 9.25 -20.04
N LEU A 40 9.58 10.29 -20.28
CA LEU A 40 9.61 11.10 -21.51
C LEU A 40 10.88 11.94 -21.67
N VAL A 41 11.60 12.20 -20.58
CA VAL A 41 12.80 13.06 -20.58
C VAL A 41 14.11 12.29 -20.42
N GLY A 42 14.05 10.96 -20.34
CA GLY A 42 15.23 10.10 -20.19
C GLY A 42 15.01 8.94 -19.22
N LEU A 43 16.04 8.12 -19.10
CA LEU A 43 16.08 6.94 -18.23
C LEU A 43 16.72 7.30 -16.90
N ILE A 44 16.01 7.08 -15.79
CA ILE A 44 16.59 7.20 -14.45
C ILE A 44 17.41 5.94 -14.18
N ALA A 45 18.74 6.06 -14.16
CA ALA A 45 19.67 4.95 -13.98
C ALA A 45 19.97 4.65 -12.50
N SER A 46 19.94 5.68 -11.64
CA SER A 46 20.16 5.53 -10.20
C SER A 46 19.37 6.58 -9.41
N VAL A 47 19.04 6.30 -8.16
CA VAL A 47 18.31 7.23 -7.27
C VAL A 47 18.97 7.24 -5.89
N THR A 48 19.16 8.42 -5.32
CA THR A 48 19.55 8.63 -3.92
C THR A 48 18.30 8.97 -3.11
N LEU A 49 17.98 8.12 -2.14
CA LEU A 49 16.81 8.26 -1.27
C LEU A 49 17.22 8.65 0.15
N ARG A 50 16.49 9.58 0.75
CA ARG A 50 16.56 9.86 2.18
C ARG A 50 15.82 8.79 2.95
N LEU A 51 16.54 8.12 3.85
CA LEU A 51 15.99 7.07 4.70
C LEU A 51 15.46 7.63 6.03
N ARG A 52 14.69 6.80 6.73
CA ARG A 52 14.18 7.05 8.09
C ARG A 52 14.75 5.99 9.04
N PRO A 53 15.02 6.34 10.31
CA PRO A 53 15.40 5.34 11.30
C PRO A 53 14.34 4.24 11.41
N ARG A 54 14.83 3.00 11.49
CA ARG A 54 13.98 1.84 11.76
C ARG A 54 13.50 1.88 13.21
N GLN A 55 12.22 1.60 13.43
CA GLN A 55 11.61 1.57 14.76
C GLN A 55 10.62 0.42 14.88
N LYS A 56 10.35 -0.02 16.11
CA LYS A 56 9.27 -0.98 16.38
C LYS A 56 7.93 -0.25 16.35
N ILE A 57 6.93 -0.90 15.78
CA ILE A 57 5.56 -0.40 15.73
C ILE A 57 4.57 -1.49 16.12
N GLU A 58 3.41 -1.09 16.61
CA GLU A 58 2.30 -1.98 16.95
C GLU A 58 1.05 -1.60 16.16
N ARG A 59 0.40 -2.61 15.57
CA ARG A 59 -0.82 -2.45 14.78
C ARG A 59 -2.06 -2.39 15.67
N VAL A 60 -3.00 -1.52 15.32
CA VAL A 60 -4.37 -1.48 15.82
C VAL A 60 -5.32 -1.51 14.64
N VAL A 61 -6.28 -2.44 14.66
CA VAL A 61 -7.23 -2.66 13.57
C VAL A 61 -8.66 -2.49 14.04
N GLU A 62 -9.45 -1.81 13.23
CA GLU A 62 -10.91 -1.69 13.36
C GLU A 62 -11.57 -1.95 11.99
N VAL A 63 -12.87 -2.20 11.97
CA VAL A 63 -13.67 -2.17 10.74
C VAL A 63 -14.65 -1.03 10.89
N ILE A 64 -14.52 -0.01 10.05
CA ILE A 64 -15.30 1.23 10.13
C ILE A 64 -15.87 1.59 8.75
N ASP A 65 -16.82 2.51 8.75
CA ASP A 65 -17.36 3.12 7.53
C ASP A 65 -16.43 4.24 7.03
N LEU A 66 -16.42 4.44 5.71
CA LEU A 66 -15.59 5.42 5.02
C LEU A 66 -15.85 6.85 5.52
N ASP A 67 -17.10 7.18 5.84
CA ASP A 67 -17.49 8.49 6.37
C ASP A 67 -16.81 8.80 7.71
N ALA A 68 -16.48 7.77 8.49
CA ALA A 68 -15.76 7.90 9.75
C ALA A 68 -14.22 7.91 9.57
N ALA A 69 -13.71 7.43 8.43
CA ALA A 69 -12.28 7.23 8.22
C ALA A 69 -11.45 8.53 8.33
N PRO A 70 -11.85 9.69 7.76
CA PRO A 70 -11.09 10.93 7.93
C PRO A 70 -10.93 11.34 9.40
N ALA A 71 -12.02 11.32 10.16
CA ALA A 71 -12.00 11.67 11.58
C ALA A 71 -11.20 10.65 12.42
N ALA A 72 -11.27 9.36 12.05
CA ALA A 72 -10.49 8.31 12.68
C ALA A 72 -8.98 8.49 12.43
N PHE A 73 -8.57 8.77 11.18
CA PHE A 73 -7.17 9.08 10.87
C PHE A 73 -6.69 10.32 11.63
N ASP A 74 -7.46 11.41 11.65
CA ASP A 74 -7.12 12.61 12.42
C ASP A 74 -6.90 12.30 13.91
N SER A 75 -7.74 11.45 14.48
CA SER A 75 -7.59 10.98 15.87
C SER A 75 -6.32 10.16 16.07
N ARG A 76 -6.03 9.21 15.16
CA ARG A 76 -4.83 8.37 15.20
C ARG A 76 -3.55 9.20 15.03
N ILE A 77 -3.54 10.16 14.12
CA ILE A 77 -2.42 11.08 13.91
C ILE A 77 -2.15 11.89 15.19
N ARG A 78 -3.20 12.46 15.81
CA ARG A 78 -3.06 13.16 17.12
C ARG A 78 -2.56 12.24 18.23
N ALA A 79 -2.91 10.97 18.19
CA ALA A 79 -2.45 9.95 19.13
C ALA A 79 -1.04 9.40 18.82
N GLY A 80 -0.34 9.93 17.82
CA GLY A 80 1.05 9.58 17.51
C GLY A 80 1.22 8.33 16.62
N PHE A 81 0.16 7.86 15.97
CA PHE A 81 0.28 6.81 14.96
C PHE A 81 1.08 7.32 13.75
N ALA A 82 2.00 6.50 13.25
CA ALA A 82 2.95 6.86 12.19
C ALA A 82 2.52 6.38 10.80
N TYR A 83 1.75 5.29 10.73
CA TYR A 83 1.29 4.67 9.50
C TYR A 83 -0.17 4.27 9.63
N GLY A 84 -0.86 4.17 8.50
CA GLY A 84 -2.18 3.58 8.45
C GLY A 84 -2.70 3.44 7.03
N ASP A 85 -3.69 2.56 6.89
CA ASP A 85 -4.32 2.19 5.64
C ASP A 85 -5.80 1.83 5.86
N PHE A 86 -6.57 1.92 4.78
CA PHE A 86 -7.99 1.60 4.75
C PHE A 86 -8.28 0.71 3.55
N GLN A 87 -8.68 -0.53 3.80
CA GLN A 87 -8.89 -1.56 2.77
C GLN A 87 -10.39 -1.83 2.62
N TYR A 88 -10.94 -1.41 1.48
CA TYR A 88 -12.38 -1.41 1.20
C TYR A 88 -12.96 -2.82 0.99
N ALA A 89 -14.24 -2.97 1.30
CA ALA A 89 -15.06 -4.05 0.78
C ALA A 89 -15.26 -3.88 -0.73
N THR A 90 -14.99 -4.93 -1.50
CA THR A 90 -14.94 -4.87 -2.98
C THR A 90 -16.15 -5.50 -3.67
N ASP A 91 -17.13 -6.00 -2.92
CA ASP A 91 -18.35 -6.58 -3.48
C ASP A 91 -19.32 -5.50 -3.96
N ALA A 92 -19.31 -5.22 -5.25
CA ALA A 92 -20.17 -4.22 -5.91
C ALA A 92 -21.68 -4.46 -5.77
N THR A 93 -22.10 -5.65 -5.34
CA THR A 93 -23.53 -5.95 -5.09
C THR A 93 -23.97 -5.66 -3.67
N SER A 94 -23.03 -5.34 -2.77
CA SER A 94 -23.28 -5.05 -1.36
C SER A 94 -23.46 -3.55 -1.13
N ALA A 95 -24.28 -3.18 -0.15
CA ALA A 95 -24.36 -1.80 0.36
C ALA A 95 -23.04 -1.33 1.00
N ASP A 96 -22.18 -2.28 1.40
CA ASP A 96 -20.86 -2.00 1.99
C ASP A 96 -19.79 -1.66 0.92
N PHE A 97 -20.09 -1.80 -0.38
CA PHE A 97 -19.14 -1.62 -1.48
C PHE A 97 -18.45 -0.26 -1.41
N LEU A 98 -17.13 -0.24 -1.24
CA LEU A 98 -16.31 0.96 -1.06
C LEU A 98 -16.69 1.88 0.12
N HIS A 99 -17.75 1.56 0.87
CA HIS A 99 -18.21 2.30 2.04
C HIS A 99 -17.72 1.72 3.35
N ARG A 100 -17.36 0.44 3.40
CA ARG A 100 -16.86 -0.23 4.61
C ARG A 100 -15.47 -0.77 4.38
N GLY A 101 -14.62 -0.74 5.40
CA GLY A 101 -13.25 -1.22 5.24
C GLY A 101 -12.54 -1.58 6.54
N VAL A 102 -11.45 -2.32 6.37
CA VAL A 102 -10.47 -2.62 7.43
C VAL A 102 -9.59 -1.38 7.59
N PHE A 103 -9.67 -0.76 8.76
CA PHE A 103 -8.88 0.41 9.14
C PHE A 103 -7.73 -0.04 10.04
N SER A 104 -6.52 -0.05 9.48
CA SER A 104 -5.30 -0.43 10.20
C SER A 104 -4.45 0.81 10.45
N CYS A 105 -3.99 0.98 11.68
CA CYS A 105 -3.06 2.04 12.05
C CYS A 105 -1.92 1.47 12.89
N TYR A 106 -0.74 2.06 12.77
CA TYR A 106 0.47 1.59 13.45
C TYR A 106 1.10 2.71 14.28
N ARG A 107 1.33 2.44 15.56
CA ARG A 107 1.99 3.38 16.48
C ARG A 107 3.40 2.92 16.80
N PRO A 108 4.38 3.83 16.94
CA PRO A 108 5.68 3.51 17.53
C PRO A 108 5.53 2.90 18.91
N ILE A 109 6.42 1.97 19.24
CA ILE A 109 6.58 1.38 20.58
C ILE A 109 8.05 1.44 20.98
N GLU A 110 8.34 1.21 22.27
CA GLU A 110 9.72 1.19 22.75
C GLU A 110 10.56 0.13 22.04
N ASP A 111 11.81 0.46 21.74
CA ASP A 111 12.75 -0.48 21.12
C ASP A 111 13.07 -1.70 22.02
N SER A 112 12.85 -1.58 23.32
CA SER A 112 12.92 -2.69 24.29
C SER A 112 11.78 -3.72 24.13
N SER A 113 10.69 -3.37 23.44
CA SER A 113 9.48 -4.21 23.35
C SER A 113 9.77 -5.56 22.72
N PRO A 114 9.28 -6.68 23.27
CA PRO A 114 9.51 -8.00 22.68
C PRO A 114 8.79 -8.13 21.33
N MET A 115 9.42 -8.86 20.42
CA MET A 115 8.95 -9.15 19.06
C MET A 115 8.58 -10.64 18.95
N PRO A 116 7.34 -11.03 19.32
CA PRO A 116 6.89 -12.40 19.10
C PRO A 116 6.78 -12.71 17.60
N ALA A 117 6.70 -13.99 17.26
CA ALA A 117 6.44 -14.40 15.88
C ALA A 117 5.14 -13.76 15.36
N PRO A 118 5.15 -13.15 14.17
CA PRO A 118 3.97 -12.52 13.62
C PRO A 118 2.92 -13.57 13.28
N ARG A 119 1.65 -13.17 13.38
CA ARG A 119 0.57 -13.90 12.71
C ARG A 119 0.60 -13.52 11.23
N GLU A 120 0.67 -14.51 10.37
CA GLU A 120 0.76 -14.36 8.93
C GLU A 120 -0.24 -15.28 8.23
N LEU A 121 -0.79 -14.82 7.11
CA LEU A 121 -1.54 -15.67 6.19
C LEU A 121 -0.55 -16.56 5.45
N SER A 122 -0.82 -17.86 5.43
CA SER A 122 -0.03 -18.81 4.65
C SER A 122 -0.26 -18.61 3.14
N ALA A 123 0.55 -19.27 2.32
CA ALA A 123 0.34 -19.28 0.86
C ALA A 123 -1.05 -19.80 0.47
N ASP A 124 -1.58 -20.79 1.19
CA ASP A 124 -2.89 -21.35 0.90
C ASP A 124 -4.03 -20.42 1.34
N ASP A 125 -3.86 -19.71 2.46
CA ASP A 125 -4.80 -18.68 2.87
C ASP A 125 -4.85 -17.55 1.83
N TRP A 126 -3.70 -17.12 1.30
CA TRP A 126 -3.63 -16.12 0.23
C TRP A 126 -4.27 -16.61 -1.06
N ARG A 127 -3.98 -17.83 -1.53
CA ARG A 127 -4.64 -18.42 -2.72
C ARG A 127 -6.16 -18.45 -2.56
N ARG A 128 -6.63 -18.81 -1.36
CA ARG A 128 -8.04 -18.85 -1.03
C ARG A 128 -8.66 -17.45 -1.11
N LEU A 129 -8.04 -16.44 -0.51
CA LEU A 129 -8.53 -15.06 -0.57
C LEU A 129 -8.52 -14.50 -2.00
N LEU A 130 -7.50 -14.81 -2.80
CA LEU A 130 -7.42 -14.45 -4.22
C LEU A 130 -8.54 -15.11 -5.05
N TYR A 131 -8.85 -16.38 -4.81
CA TYR A 131 -9.99 -17.02 -5.44
C TYR A 131 -11.32 -16.37 -5.02
N LEU A 132 -11.50 -16.14 -3.72
CA LEU A 132 -12.71 -15.52 -3.19
C LEU A 132 -12.89 -14.09 -3.70
N SER A 133 -11.83 -13.31 -3.89
CA SER A 133 -11.94 -11.93 -4.42
C SER A 133 -12.49 -11.88 -5.84
N HIS A 134 -12.50 -13.00 -6.56
CA HIS A 134 -13.10 -13.13 -7.89
C HIS A 134 -14.45 -13.85 -7.85
N ALA A 135 -14.56 -14.94 -7.07
CA ALA A 135 -15.76 -15.80 -7.06
C ALA A 135 -16.82 -15.41 -6.01
N ASN A 136 -16.41 -14.80 -4.89
CA ASN A 136 -17.30 -14.45 -3.77
C ASN A 136 -16.69 -13.32 -2.91
N LYS A 137 -16.80 -12.09 -3.39
CA LYS A 137 -16.20 -10.89 -2.78
C LYS A 137 -16.72 -10.61 -1.36
N LYS A 138 -18.00 -10.90 -1.10
CA LYS A 138 -18.59 -10.82 0.24
C LYS A 138 -17.83 -11.69 1.24
N ARG A 139 -17.59 -12.95 0.87
CA ARG A 139 -16.84 -13.89 1.71
C ARG A 139 -15.36 -13.52 1.80
N ALA A 140 -14.76 -13.05 0.71
CA ALA A 140 -13.38 -12.57 0.70
C ALA A 140 -13.18 -11.47 1.77
N PHE A 141 -14.03 -10.44 1.76
CA PHE A 141 -13.97 -9.35 2.74
C PHE A 141 -14.21 -9.85 4.17
N ALA A 142 -15.19 -10.75 4.39
CA ALA A 142 -15.46 -11.28 5.72
C ALA A 142 -14.26 -12.05 6.31
N GLU A 143 -13.64 -12.94 5.52
CA GLU A 143 -12.45 -13.71 5.95
C GLU A 143 -11.25 -12.79 6.17
N TYR A 144 -11.03 -11.84 5.25
CA TYR A 144 -9.96 -10.84 5.34
C TYR A 144 -10.10 -9.94 6.58
N ALA A 145 -11.28 -9.35 6.79
CA ALA A 145 -11.55 -8.48 7.94
C ALA A 145 -11.41 -9.23 9.27
N ALA A 146 -11.93 -10.46 9.36
CA ALA A 146 -11.77 -11.29 10.56
C ALA A 146 -10.30 -11.58 10.88
N TYR A 147 -9.50 -11.89 9.85
CA TYR A 147 -8.06 -12.06 10.02
C TYR A 147 -7.40 -10.77 10.53
N TYR A 148 -7.59 -9.63 9.87
CA TYR A 148 -6.92 -8.39 10.29
C TYR A 148 -7.38 -7.91 11.68
N LEU A 149 -8.67 -8.02 12.03
CA LEU A 149 -9.14 -7.71 13.39
C LEU A 149 -8.41 -8.54 14.46
N SER A 150 -8.11 -9.81 14.17
CA SER A 150 -7.40 -10.72 15.08
C SER A 150 -5.92 -10.40 15.29
N THR A 151 -5.42 -9.35 14.62
CA THR A 151 -4.00 -8.99 14.62
C THR A 151 -3.72 -7.61 15.24
N THR A 152 -4.72 -7.02 15.90
CA THR A 152 -4.50 -5.90 16.81
C THR A 152 -3.49 -6.32 17.90
N GLY A 153 -2.53 -5.46 18.20
CA GLY A 153 -1.41 -5.73 19.10
C GLY A 153 -0.22 -6.42 18.44
N GLN A 154 -0.31 -6.81 17.16
CA GLN A 154 0.83 -7.38 16.44
C GLN A 154 1.91 -6.32 16.22
N ARG A 155 3.16 -6.73 16.41
CA ARG A 155 4.33 -5.86 16.38
C ARG A 155 5.19 -6.11 15.15
N TYR A 156 5.78 -5.05 14.65
CA TYR A 156 6.58 -5.04 13.43
C TYR A 156 7.79 -4.14 13.59
N TRP A 157 8.76 -4.37 12.71
CA TRP A 157 9.69 -3.31 12.36
C TRP A 157 9.07 -2.41 11.27
N SER A 158 9.31 -1.10 11.37
CA SER A 158 8.70 -0.10 10.49
C SER A 158 9.06 -0.26 9.02
N ASP A 159 10.20 -0.87 8.70
CA ASP A 159 10.67 -1.13 7.35
C ASP A 159 10.05 -2.38 6.70
N THR A 160 9.54 -3.34 7.48
CA THR A 160 9.01 -4.61 6.96
C THR A 160 7.51 -4.81 7.20
N HIS A 161 6.83 -3.91 7.91
CA HIS A 161 5.43 -4.09 8.33
C HIS A 161 4.38 -4.19 7.20
N GLN A 162 4.71 -3.71 6.00
CA GLN A 162 3.86 -3.79 4.81
C GLN A 162 4.27 -4.94 3.87
N LEU A 163 5.32 -5.69 4.19
CA LEU A 163 5.71 -6.84 3.38
C LEU A 163 4.71 -7.97 3.59
N SER A 164 4.37 -8.64 2.49
CA SER A 164 3.53 -9.83 2.49
C SER A 164 3.99 -10.79 1.42
N LEU A 165 3.43 -12.00 1.45
CA LEU A 165 3.67 -13.00 0.44
C LEU A 165 3.11 -12.54 -0.91
N TYR A 166 3.96 -12.48 -1.92
CA TYR A 166 3.55 -12.34 -3.31
C TYR A 166 3.53 -13.73 -3.97
N ILE A 167 2.38 -14.12 -4.52
CA ILE A 167 2.25 -15.38 -5.25
C ILE A 167 2.46 -15.08 -6.73
N ASP A 168 3.64 -15.42 -7.22
CA ASP A 168 3.99 -15.18 -8.61
C ASP A 168 3.02 -15.89 -9.57
N ASN A 169 2.60 -15.16 -10.61
CA ASN A 169 1.68 -15.63 -11.65
C ASN A 169 0.42 -16.35 -11.13
N TYR A 170 -0.18 -15.88 -10.02
CA TYR A 170 -1.36 -16.54 -9.45
C TYR A 170 -2.56 -16.59 -10.41
N HIS A 171 -2.63 -15.67 -11.39
CA HIS A 171 -3.66 -15.65 -12.42
C HIS A 171 -3.72 -16.96 -13.22
N ASP A 172 -2.58 -17.63 -13.49
CA ASP A 172 -2.59 -18.90 -14.23
C ASP A 172 -3.45 -19.97 -13.56
N ALA A 173 -3.34 -20.09 -12.24
CA ALA A 173 -4.12 -21.04 -11.46
C ALA A 173 -5.58 -20.60 -11.32
N LEU A 174 -5.78 -19.30 -11.11
CA LEU A 174 -7.10 -18.70 -10.94
C LEU A 174 -7.94 -18.79 -12.23
N ASP A 175 -7.36 -18.47 -13.37
CA ASP A 175 -7.98 -18.51 -14.69
C ASP A 175 -8.44 -19.93 -15.03
N ARG A 176 -7.62 -20.95 -14.73
CA ARG A 176 -8.01 -22.37 -14.84
C ARG A 176 -9.18 -22.71 -13.93
N GLN A 177 -9.16 -22.23 -12.68
CA GLN A 177 -10.20 -22.54 -11.70
C GLN A 177 -11.53 -21.86 -12.01
N LEU A 178 -11.50 -20.66 -12.61
CA LEU A 178 -12.69 -19.89 -12.99
C LEU A 178 -13.16 -20.16 -14.41
N GLY A 179 -12.39 -20.90 -15.22
CA GLY A 179 -12.68 -21.13 -16.63
C GLY A 179 -12.61 -19.84 -17.46
N ALA A 180 -11.63 -18.98 -17.18
CA ALA A 180 -11.45 -17.73 -17.90
C ALA A 180 -11.17 -17.97 -19.39
N THR A 181 -11.74 -17.12 -20.25
CA THR A 181 -11.63 -17.22 -21.71
C THR A 181 -10.38 -16.55 -22.29
N ALA A 182 -9.70 -15.74 -21.48
CA ALA A 182 -8.44 -15.09 -21.81
C ALA A 182 -7.57 -14.98 -20.54
N PRO A 183 -6.23 -14.98 -20.68
CA PRO A 183 -5.33 -14.75 -19.55
C PRO A 183 -5.55 -13.37 -18.92
N ALA A 184 -5.60 -13.32 -17.59
CA ALA A 184 -5.67 -12.07 -16.84
C ALA A 184 -4.27 -11.55 -16.44
N THR A 185 -4.16 -10.23 -16.27
CA THR A 185 -2.97 -9.56 -15.74
C THR A 185 -3.36 -8.57 -14.65
N GLU A 186 -2.37 -8.18 -13.85
CA GLU A 186 -2.56 -7.17 -12.80
C GLU A 186 -2.28 -5.76 -13.33
N MET A 187 -3.11 -4.80 -12.90
CA MET A 187 -2.86 -3.38 -13.07
C MET A 187 -2.97 -2.70 -11.71
N ILE A 188 -1.92 -2.00 -11.31
CA ILE A 188 -1.92 -1.15 -10.11
C ILE A 188 -1.96 0.30 -10.57
N THR A 189 -2.88 1.08 -10.00
CA THR A 189 -2.99 2.53 -10.23
C THR A 189 -2.92 3.24 -8.88
N GLU A 190 -2.23 4.38 -8.83
CA GLU A 190 -2.16 5.25 -7.67
C GLU A 190 -2.82 6.60 -7.99
N ILE A 191 -3.72 7.07 -7.11
CA ILE A 191 -4.42 8.34 -7.25
C ILE A 191 -4.29 9.11 -5.94
N TYR A 192 -3.87 10.38 -6.02
CA TYR A 192 -3.78 11.28 -4.87
C TYR A 192 -5.04 12.12 -4.75
N VAL A 193 -5.75 11.96 -3.64
CA VAL A 193 -6.99 12.70 -3.35
C VAL A 193 -6.76 13.62 -2.16
N PRO A 194 -7.16 14.91 -2.21
CA PRO A 194 -7.14 15.76 -1.03
C PRO A 194 -7.96 15.16 0.11
N HIS A 195 -7.44 15.22 1.34
CA HIS A 195 -8.08 14.57 2.49
C HIS A 195 -9.57 14.90 2.65
N ALA A 196 -9.93 16.19 2.51
CA ALA A 196 -11.32 16.66 2.62
C ALA A 196 -12.24 16.22 1.46
N ALA A 197 -11.69 15.66 0.38
CA ALA A 197 -12.43 15.20 -0.79
C ALA A 197 -12.57 13.68 -0.86
N LEU A 198 -11.95 12.92 0.07
CA LEU A 198 -11.90 11.45 0.02
C LEU A 198 -13.29 10.83 -0.10
N THR A 199 -14.22 11.18 0.79
CA THR A 199 -15.59 10.62 0.79
C THR A 199 -16.38 10.94 -0.48
N ARG A 200 -16.11 12.08 -1.13
CA ARG A 200 -16.77 12.45 -2.38
C ARG A 200 -16.14 11.76 -3.60
N PHE A 201 -14.87 11.40 -3.51
CA PHE A 201 -14.12 10.80 -4.61
C PHE A 201 -14.47 9.32 -4.81
N ILE A 202 -14.66 8.59 -3.70
CA ILE A 202 -15.13 7.21 -3.69
C ILE A 202 -16.61 7.16 -4.05
#